data_AF-R4TAM5-F1
#
_entry.id   AF-R4TAM5-F1
#
_cell.length_a   1.000
_cell.length_b   1.000
_cell.length_c   1.000
_cell.angle_alpha   90.00
_cell.angle_beta   90.00
_cell.angle_gamma   90.00
#
_symmetry.space_group_name_H-M   'P 1'
#
loop_
_entity.id
_entity.type
_entity.pdbx_description
1 polymer ?
#
loop_
_entity_poly.entity_id
_entity_poly.type
_entity_poly.pdbx_seq_one_letter_code
_entity_poly.pdbx_strand_id
1 'polypeptide(L)'
;MTRLFPVVESLPPGYSSFDLWPFRGHDGEWIPLRREMSSDDVGAVVLSLLGHSTSGELARPDLGTAFDELARLETLFLPGGLLLEAEGIAVTPGCCCDLTDWPDWHGMPDGNVPDLGHGPGTVVEFDGDIIRFWPDVDDEDWETPEGRRLEIRRQDLPGLLQGVHRDLAGFLEALRRWVRNLEPSHADQVVAAVSGYLRVGASPSA
;
A
#
# COMPACT_ATOMS: atom_id res chain seq x y z
N MET A 1 -8.43 -16.11 -10.91
CA MET A 1 -7.56 -15.15 -11.64
C MET A 1 -6.64 -14.52 -10.63
N THR A 2 -5.33 -14.57 -10.86
CA THR A 2 -4.33 -13.97 -9.98
C THR A 2 -4.39 -12.45 -10.07
N ARG A 3 -4.34 -11.76 -8.94
CA ARG A 3 -4.33 -10.30 -8.85
C ARG A 3 -3.29 -9.87 -7.83
N LEU A 4 -2.52 -8.86 -8.18
CA LEU A 4 -1.59 -8.17 -7.29
C LEU A 4 -1.99 -6.70 -7.28
N PHE A 5 -2.25 -6.14 -6.12
CA PHE A 5 -2.67 -4.74 -6.01
C PHE A 5 -2.15 -4.08 -4.72
N PRO A 6 -1.88 -2.78 -4.77
CA PRO A 6 -1.43 -2.02 -3.61
C PRO A 6 -2.55 -1.84 -2.59
N VAL A 7 -2.19 -1.94 -1.32
CA VAL A 7 -3.07 -1.69 -0.18
C VAL A 7 -2.37 -0.79 0.84
N VAL A 8 -3.17 -0.03 1.58
CA VAL A 8 -2.73 0.69 2.78
C VAL A 8 -3.55 0.23 3.96
N GLU A 9 -2.97 0.23 5.15
CA GLU A 9 -3.68 -0.09 6.39
C GLU A 9 -4.76 0.97 6.64
N SER A 10 -5.97 0.51 6.93
CA SER A 10 -7.05 1.36 7.38
C SER A 10 -6.76 1.75 8.82
N LEU A 11 -6.72 3.05 9.11
CA LEU A 11 -6.67 3.49 10.50
C LEU A 11 -7.88 2.94 11.28
N PRO A 12 -7.69 2.51 12.54
CA PRO A 12 -8.78 2.06 13.37
C PRO A 12 -9.78 3.20 13.62
N PRO A 13 -11.06 2.87 13.91
CA PRO A 13 -12.17 3.83 14.02
C PRO A 13 -12.11 4.82 15.20
N GLY A 14 -10.94 4.97 15.86
CA GLY A 14 -10.73 5.89 16.99
C GLY A 14 -10.91 7.38 16.64
N TYR A 15 -10.85 7.75 15.36
CA TYR A 15 -10.99 9.14 14.88
C TYR A 15 -12.45 9.58 14.70
N SER A 16 -13.34 9.19 15.60
CA SER A 16 -14.75 9.62 15.64
C SER A 16 -14.96 11.15 15.70
N SER A 17 -13.89 11.93 15.87
CA SER A 17 -13.91 13.40 15.88
C SER A 17 -13.19 14.07 14.70
N PHE A 18 -12.81 13.34 13.65
CA PHE A 18 -12.23 13.94 12.45
C PHE A 18 -13.31 14.56 11.56
N ASP A 19 -13.20 15.84 11.25
CA ASP A 19 -14.23 16.62 10.54
C ASP A 19 -13.70 17.48 9.37
N LEU A 20 -12.42 17.33 8.97
CA LEU A 20 -11.85 18.12 7.87
C LEU A 20 -12.39 17.73 6.50
N TRP A 21 -12.70 16.45 6.29
CA TRP A 21 -13.31 15.94 5.06
C TRP A 21 -14.09 14.65 5.29
N PRO A 22 -15.06 14.33 4.39
CA PRO A 22 -15.71 13.03 4.38
C PRO A 22 -14.73 11.91 4.02
N PHE A 23 -14.87 10.75 4.69
CA PHE A 23 -14.13 9.54 4.36
C PHE A 23 -15.00 8.31 4.53
N ARG A 24 -14.68 7.25 3.79
CA ARG A 24 -15.34 5.95 3.94
C ARG A 24 -14.66 5.18 5.06
N GLY A 25 -15.43 4.68 6.03
CA GLY A 25 -14.94 3.67 6.96
C GLY A 25 -14.79 2.32 6.25
N HIS A 26 -13.69 1.63 6.52
CA HIS A 26 -13.43 0.28 6.02
C HIS A 26 -13.59 -0.74 7.15
N ASP A 27 -14.37 -1.78 6.91
CA ASP A 27 -14.60 -2.87 7.88
C ASP A 27 -13.42 -3.87 7.94
N GLY A 28 -12.50 -3.78 6.98
CA GLY A 28 -11.30 -4.62 6.90
C GLY A 28 -10.03 -3.81 7.16
N GLU A 29 -8.93 -4.54 7.41
CA GLU A 29 -7.60 -3.98 7.68
C GLU A 29 -7.03 -3.18 6.49
N TRP A 30 -7.41 -3.53 5.26
CA TRP A 30 -6.77 -3.01 4.06
C TRP A 30 -7.71 -2.12 3.22
N ILE A 31 -7.23 -0.93 2.85
CA ILE A 31 -7.81 -0.07 1.83
C ILE A 31 -7.08 -0.32 0.51
N PRO A 32 -7.71 -0.96 -0.50
CA PRO A 32 -7.06 -1.18 -1.78
C PRO A 32 -6.95 0.12 -2.58
N LEU A 33 -5.73 0.47 -3.00
CA LEU A 33 -5.53 1.58 -3.93
C LEU A 33 -5.84 1.08 -5.34
N ARG A 34 -6.72 1.79 -6.02
CA ARG A 34 -7.22 1.40 -7.34
C ARG A 34 -7.11 2.56 -8.30
N ARG A 35 -7.11 2.26 -9.60
CA ARG A 35 -7.13 3.31 -10.63
C ARG A 35 -8.27 4.31 -10.45
N GLU A 36 -9.43 3.83 -10.03
CA GLU A 36 -10.62 4.62 -9.79
C GLU A 36 -11.01 4.48 -8.32
N MET A 37 -10.83 5.57 -7.58
CA MET A 37 -11.24 5.68 -6.18
C MET A 37 -12.30 6.77 -6.05
N SER A 38 -13.28 6.55 -5.18
CA SER A 38 -14.24 7.59 -4.84
C SER A 38 -13.57 8.67 -3.98
N SER A 39 -14.20 9.84 -3.89
CA SER A 39 -13.72 10.93 -3.04
C SER A 39 -13.56 10.49 -1.58
N ASP A 40 -14.48 9.67 -1.09
CA ASP A 40 -14.50 9.20 0.30
C ASP A 40 -13.40 8.15 0.55
N ASP A 41 -13.10 7.31 -0.44
CA ASP A 41 -11.99 6.35 -0.34
C ASP A 41 -10.63 7.06 -0.39
N VAL A 42 -10.48 8.10 -1.23
CA VAL A 42 -9.28 8.94 -1.24
C VAL A 42 -9.11 9.63 0.12
N GLY A 43 -10.21 10.17 0.68
CA GLY A 43 -10.21 10.77 2.00
C GLY A 43 -9.78 9.80 3.11
N ALA A 44 -10.16 8.52 3.00
CA ALA A 44 -9.75 7.47 3.93
C ALA A 44 -8.24 7.17 3.82
N VAL A 45 -7.69 7.08 2.60
CA VAL A 45 -6.24 6.87 2.39
C VAL A 45 -5.43 8.06 2.92
N VAL A 46 -5.85 9.29 2.66
CA VAL A 46 -5.17 10.49 3.15
C VAL A 46 -5.22 10.57 4.67
N LEU A 47 -6.34 10.18 5.28
CA LEU A 47 -6.45 10.06 6.73
C LEU A 47 -5.46 9.01 7.27
N SER A 48 -5.39 7.82 6.66
CA SER A 48 -4.40 6.79 7.00
C SER A 48 -2.97 7.30 6.95
N LEU A 49 -2.59 7.95 5.85
CA LEU A 49 -1.28 8.56 5.66
C LEU A 49 -0.91 9.52 6.80
N LEU A 50 -1.83 10.42 7.15
CA LEU A 50 -1.60 11.40 8.20
C LEU A 50 -1.49 10.73 9.58
N GLY A 51 -2.44 9.86 9.94
CA GLY A 51 -2.46 9.26 11.29
C GLY A 51 -1.27 8.35 11.59
N HIS A 52 -0.69 7.69 10.58
CA HIS A 52 0.52 6.88 10.77
C HIS A 52 1.82 7.70 10.72
N SER A 53 1.80 8.89 10.10
CA SER A 53 3.00 9.74 9.96
C SER A 53 3.14 10.79 11.05
N THR A 54 2.05 11.15 11.76
CA THR A 54 2.09 12.11 12.86
C THR A 54 2.24 11.39 14.20
N SER A 55 3.40 11.53 14.85
CA SER A 55 3.78 10.85 16.10
C SER A 55 3.07 11.37 17.37
N GLY A 56 1.96 12.11 17.24
CA GLY A 56 1.20 12.67 18.36
C GLY A 56 -0.26 12.89 18.00
N GLU A 57 -1.11 13.14 19.00
CA GLU A 57 -2.48 13.59 18.79
C GLU A 57 -2.47 14.72 17.76
N LEU A 58 -3.02 14.48 16.56
CA LEU A 58 -3.24 15.52 15.56
C LEU A 58 -3.94 16.68 16.29
N ALA A 59 -3.22 17.77 16.51
CA ALA A 59 -3.79 19.00 17.03
C ALA A 59 -4.68 19.56 15.93
N ARG A 60 -5.90 19.01 15.79
CA ARG A 60 -6.91 19.22 14.73
C ARG A 60 -6.50 20.32 13.73
N PRO A 61 -5.60 20.02 12.77
CA PRO A 61 -5.10 21.04 11.87
C PRO A 61 -6.23 21.55 10.99
N ASP A 62 -6.17 22.80 10.53
CA ASP A 62 -7.00 23.18 9.39
C ASP A 62 -6.57 22.41 8.13
N LEU A 63 -7.41 22.45 7.10
CA LEU A 63 -7.21 21.71 5.86
C LEU A 63 -5.86 22.02 5.19
N GLY A 64 -5.44 23.28 5.17
CA GLY A 64 -4.17 23.70 4.56
C GLY A 64 -2.98 23.13 5.33
N THR A 65 -3.02 23.23 6.66
CA THR A 65 -1.99 22.68 7.54
C THR A 65 -1.85 21.16 7.38
N ALA A 66 -2.97 20.42 7.28
CA ALA A 66 -2.95 18.98 7.04
C ALA A 66 -2.28 18.62 5.70
N PHE A 67 -2.51 19.41 4.64
CA PHE A 67 -1.86 19.20 3.34
C PHE A 67 -0.39 19.62 3.32
N ASP A 68 -0.04 20.69 4.03
CA ASP A 68 1.36 21.09 4.25
C ASP A 68 2.14 20.00 4.98
N GLU A 69 1.55 19.41 6.03
CA GLU A 69 2.15 18.28 6.77
C GLU A 69 2.35 17.07 5.86
N LEU A 70 1.31 16.64 5.14
CA LEU A 70 1.40 15.52 4.19
C LEU A 70 2.49 15.74 3.13
N ALA A 71 2.66 16.98 2.67
CA ALA A 71 3.68 17.30 1.67
C ALA A 71 5.11 17.40 2.22
N ARG A 72 5.28 17.49 3.54
CA ARG A 72 6.58 17.67 4.22
C ARG A 72 7.01 16.46 5.05
N LEU A 73 6.32 15.34 4.94
CA LEU A 73 6.69 14.13 5.66
C LEU A 73 8.15 13.75 5.32
N GLU A 74 9.02 13.84 6.32
CA GLU A 74 10.45 13.55 6.17
C GLU A 74 10.71 12.05 6.07
N THR A 75 9.84 11.24 6.68
CA THR A 75 9.84 9.79 6.62
C THR A 75 8.40 9.35 6.46
N LEU A 76 8.00 8.95 5.25
CA LEU A 76 6.71 8.31 5.08
C LEU A 76 6.90 6.83 5.41
N PHE A 77 6.33 6.41 6.53
CA PHE A 77 5.99 5.02 6.73
C PHE A 77 4.52 4.88 6.33
N LEU A 78 4.25 4.13 5.27
CA LEU A 78 2.90 3.87 4.81
C LEU A 78 2.56 2.40 5.07
N PRO A 79 2.03 2.08 6.27
CA PRO A 79 1.62 0.73 6.58
C PRO A 79 0.72 0.20 5.48
N GLY A 80 1.09 -0.93 4.90
CA GLY A 80 0.57 -1.31 3.60
C GLY A 80 1.53 -2.22 2.86
N GLY A 81 1.31 -2.38 1.55
CA GLY A 81 2.15 -3.23 0.72
C GLY A 81 1.40 -3.71 -0.50
N LEU A 82 1.87 -4.82 -1.07
CA LEU A 82 1.15 -5.49 -2.14
C LEU A 82 0.39 -6.70 -1.60
N LEU A 83 -0.89 -6.77 -1.97
CA LEU A 83 -1.76 -7.89 -1.65
C LEU A 83 -1.92 -8.75 -2.91
N LEU A 84 -1.56 -10.04 -2.78
CA LEU A 84 -1.65 -11.03 -3.85
C LEU A 84 -2.82 -11.99 -3.58
N GLU A 85 -3.78 -12.07 -4.49
CA GLU A 85 -4.94 -12.97 -4.40
C GLU A 85 -5.00 -13.92 -5.59
N ALA A 86 -5.18 -15.20 -5.31
CA ALA A 86 -5.53 -16.21 -6.30
C ALA A 86 -6.25 -17.37 -5.63
N GLU A 87 -7.21 -17.98 -6.32
CA GLU A 87 -7.85 -19.24 -5.90
C GLU A 87 -8.43 -19.23 -4.47
N GLY A 88 -8.90 -18.06 -4.02
CA GLY A 88 -9.43 -17.86 -2.67
C GLY A 88 -8.37 -17.96 -1.57
N ILE A 89 -7.11 -17.68 -1.91
CA ILE A 89 -5.98 -17.47 -1.01
C ILE A 89 -5.53 -16.03 -1.19
N ALA A 90 -5.19 -15.37 -0.09
CA ALA A 90 -4.59 -14.04 -0.07
C ALA A 90 -3.23 -14.12 0.64
N VAL A 91 -2.25 -13.42 0.08
CA VAL A 91 -1.00 -13.08 0.75
C VAL A 91 -1.11 -11.59 1.04
N THR A 92 -1.27 -11.25 2.32
CA THR A 92 -1.39 -9.87 2.80
C THR A 92 -0.04 -9.33 3.23
N PRO A 93 0.14 -8.01 3.23
CA PRO A 93 1.31 -7.41 3.89
C PRO A 93 1.34 -7.83 5.37
N GLY A 94 2.53 -8.14 5.88
CA GLY A 94 2.76 -8.37 7.30
C GLY A 94 2.86 -7.07 8.09
N CYS A 95 3.05 -7.21 9.41
CA CYS A 95 3.29 -6.08 10.29
C CYS A 95 4.57 -5.33 9.85
N CYS A 96 4.56 -4.00 9.92
CA CYS A 96 5.66 -3.14 9.49
C CYS A 96 5.96 -3.11 7.98
N CYS A 97 5.17 -3.78 7.13
CA CYS A 97 5.32 -3.58 5.69
C CYS A 97 5.05 -2.13 5.30
N ASP A 98 5.88 -1.60 4.41
CA ASP A 98 5.72 -0.29 3.82
C ASP A 98 5.32 -0.41 2.34
N LEU A 99 4.22 0.23 1.96
CA LEU A 99 3.83 0.30 0.56
C LEU A 99 4.93 0.96 -0.30
N THR A 100 5.79 1.82 0.24
CA THR A 100 6.88 2.46 -0.51
C THR A 100 7.94 1.47 -1.01
N ASP A 101 8.00 0.25 -0.46
CA ASP A 101 8.91 -0.83 -0.85
C ASP A 101 8.36 -1.72 -1.99
N TRP A 102 7.18 -1.41 -2.53
CA TRP A 102 6.62 -2.16 -3.67
C TRP A 102 7.58 -2.35 -4.86
N PRO A 103 8.51 -1.42 -5.21
CA PRO A 103 9.43 -1.64 -6.31
C PRO A 103 10.36 -2.84 -6.10
N ASP A 104 10.60 -3.27 -4.86
CA ASP A 104 11.52 -4.36 -4.54
C ASP A 104 10.99 -5.72 -5.04
N TRP A 105 9.67 -5.82 -5.26
CA TRP A 105 9.05 -6.98 -5.93
C TRP A 105 9.59 -7.21 -7.35
N HIS A 106 10.18 -6.20 -8.00
CA HIS A 106 10.83 -6.38 -9.31
C HIS A 106 12.05 -7.31 -9.25
N GLY A 107 12.68 -7.48 -8.09
CA GLY A 107 13.81 -8.40 -7.91
C GLY A 107 13.40 -9.87 -7.69
N MET A 108 12.12 -10.13 -7.44
CA MET A 108 11.62 -11.47 -7.12
C MET A 108 11.79 -12.51 -8.24
N PRO A 109 11.68 -12.19 -9.55
CA PRO A 109 12.01 -13.15 -10.62
C PRO A 109 13.44 -13.69 -10.53
N ASP A 110 14.36 -12.90 -9.99
CA ASP A 110 15.79 -13.23 -9.82
C ASP A 110 16.09 -13.91 -8.46
N GLY A 111 15.07 -14.14 -7.64
CA GLY A 111 15.19 -14.77 -6.33
C GLY A 111 15.31 -13.81 -5.14
N ASN A 112 15.21 -12.50 -5.37
CA ASN A 112 15.24 -11.51 -4.29
C ASN A 112 13.84 -11.35 -3.68
N VAL A 113 13.67 -11.81 -2.45
CA VAL A 113 12.40 -11.67 -1.73
C VAL A 113 12.34 -10.26 -1.11
N PRO A 114 11.31 -9.44 -1.41
CA PRO A 114 11.11 -8.16 -0.75
C PRO A 114 10.77 -8.36 0.73
N ASP A 115 10.86 -7.32 1.53
CA ASP A 115 10.35 -7.38 2.90
C ASP A 115 8.82 -7.56 2.87
N LEU A 116 8.34 -8.67 3.46
CA LEU A 116 6.93 -9.01 3.57
C LEU A 116 6.40 -8.81 4.99
N GLY A 117 7.17 -8.15 5.84
CA GLY A 117 6.77 -7.78 7.19
C GLY A 117 6.85 -8.93 8.18
N HIS A 118 6.54 -8.62 9.43
CA HIS A 118 6.55 -9.56 10.55
C HIS A 118 5.17 -10.20 10.78
N GLY A 119 5.18 -11.26 11.59
CA GLY A 119 4.14 -12.28 11.77
C GLY A 119 2.66 -11.82 11.83
N PRO A 120 1.72 -12.66 11.33
CA PRO A 120 1.98 -13.98 10.74
C PRO A 120 2.60 -13.83 9.35
N GLY A 121 3.70 -14.53 9.12
CA GLY A 121 4.61 -14.17 8.04
C GLY A 121 4.33 -14.94 6.75
N THR A 122 4.95 -14.49 5.67
CA THR A 122 4.86 -15.18 4.37
C THR A 122 6.20 -15.82 4.03
N VAL A 123 6.21 -17.15 3.88
CA VAL A 123 7.37 -17.86 3.32
C VAL A 123 7.26 -17.88 1.80
N VAL A 124 8.35 -17.46 1.13
CA VAL A 124 8.47 -17.48 -0.33
C VAL A 124 9.44 -18.58 -0.75
N GLU A 125 8.96 -19.50 -1.59
CA GLU A 125 9.75 -20.60 -2.13
C GLU A 125 9.84 -20.47 -3.65
N PHE A 126 11.03 -20.75 -4.18
CA PHE A 126 11.34 -20.70 -5.60
C PHE A 126 11.56 -22.11 -6.16
N ASP A 127 10.64 -22.58 -7.01
CA ASP A 127 10.75 -23.89 -7.67
C ASP A 127 10.67 -23.72 -9.19
N GLY A 128 11.85 -23.70 -9.82
CA GLY A 128 11.96 -23.49 -11.27
C GLY A 128 11.31 -22.16 -11.68
N ASP A 129 10.28 -22.24 -12.53
CA ASP A 129 9.52 -21.09 -13.02
C ASP A 129 8.35 -20.66 -12.13
N ILE A 130 8.15 -21.35 -11.00
CA ILE A 130 7.08 -21.07 -10.03
C ILE A 130 7.64 -20.35 -8.80
N ILE A 131 6.89 -19.36 -8.33
CA ILE A 131 7.05 -18.74 -7.01
C ILE A 131 5.87 -19.20 -6.17
N ARG A 132 6.15 -19.82 -5.02
CA ARG A 132 5.13 -20.24 -4.05
C ARG A 132 5.15 -19.30 -2.86
N PHE A 133 3.96 -18.91 -2.42
CA PHE A 133 3.75 -18.13 -1.22
C PHE A 133 2.96 -18.95 -0.23
N TRP A 134 3.51 -19.14 0.95
CA TRP A 134 2.85 -19.74 2.09
C TRP A 134 2.46 -18.61 3.03
N PRO A 135 1.19 -18.15 2.99
CA PRO A 135 0.72 -17.11 3.90
C PRO A 135 0.50 -17.69 5.30
N ASP A 136 0.38 -16.78 6.28
CA ASP A 136 0.00 -17.09 7.66
C ASP A 136 0.91 -18.13 8.34
N VAL A 137 2.21 -18.10 8.05
CA VAL A 137 3.19 -19.01 8.65
C VAL A 137 3.66 -18.45 9.99
N ASP A 138 3.52 -19.26 11.04
CA ASP A 138 4.06 -18.95 12.37
C ASP A 138 5.60 -19.08 12.38
N ASP A 139 6.26 -18.34 13.26
CA ASP A 139 7.74 -18.31 13.35
C ASP A 139 8.36 -19.71 13.53
N GLU A 140 7.66 -20.63 14.20
CA GLU A 140 8.11 -22.00 14.48
C GLU A 140 8.12 -22.91 13.23
N ASP A 141 7.33 -22.58 12.21
CA ASP A 141 7.12 -23.40 11.01
C ASP A 141 7.84 -22.85 9.76
N TRP A 142 8.71 -21.85 9.93
CA TRP A 142 9.36 -21.13 8.81
C TRP A 142 10.24 -22.02 7.91
N GLU A 143 10.84 -23.07 8.48
CA GLU A 143 11.70 -24.01 7.74
C GLU A 143 10.90 -25.02 6.91
N THR A 144 9.67 -25.33 7.35
CA THR A 144 8.81 -26.34 6.72
C THR A 144 7.35 -25.89 6.76
N PRO A 145 6.98 -24.87 5.97
CA PRO A 145 5.60 -24.38 5.96
C PRO A 145 4.64 -25.46 5.46
N GLU A 146 3.51 -25.60 6.14
CA GLU A 146 2.44 -26.53 5.78
C GLU A 146 1.15 -25.78 5.42
N GLY A 147 0.21 -26.44 4.73
CA GLY A 147 -1.12 -25.89 4.46
C GLY A 147 -1.34 -25.34 3.04
N ARG A 148 -2.17 -24.30 2.94
CA ARG A 148 -2.57 -23.70 1.65
C ARG A 148 -1.44 -22.78 1.18
N ARG A 149 -1.16 -22.81 -0.12
CA ARG A 149 -0.17 -21.94 -0.76
C ARG A 149 -0.72 -21.34 -2.03
N LEU A 150 -0.22 -20.16 -2.37
CA LEU A 150 -0.51 -19.47 -3.61
C LEU A 150 0.68 -19.62 -4.56
N GLU A 151 0.44 -20.00 -5.81
CA GLU A 151 1.49 -20.15 -6.81
C GLU A 151 1.30 -19.16 -7.97
N ILE A 152 2.39 -18.52 -8.40
CA ILE A 152 2.44 -17.72 -9.64
C ILE A 152 3.61 -18.17 -10.49
N ARG A 153 3.53 -17.96 -11.80
CA ARG A 153 4.71 -18.11 -12.67
C ARG A 153 5.55 -16.85 -12.59
N ARG A 154 6.89 -17.01 -12.52
CA ARG A 154 7.85 -15.90 -12.53
C ARG A 154 7.63 -14.94 -13.70
N GLN A 155 7.30 -15.48 -14.87
CA GLN A 155 7.06 -14.68 -16.09
C GLN A 155 5.78 -13.82 -16.03
N ASP A 156 4.84 -14.13 -15.13
CA ASP A 156 3.59 -13.38 -15.00
C ASP A 156 3.77 -12.16 -14.08
N LEU A 157 4.79 -12.17 -13.21
CA LEU A 157 5.02 -11.13 -12.21
C LEU A 157 5.24 -9.73 -12.82
N PRO A 158 6.02 -9.54 -13.91
CA PRO A 158 6.12 -8.23 -14.56
C PRO A 158 4.76 -7.66 -15.00
N GLY A 159 3.84 -8.51 -15.46
CA GLY A 159 2.49 -8.09 -15.87
C GLY A 159 1.63 -7.69 -14.66
N LEU A 160 1.76 -8.41 -13.55
CA LEU A 160 1.10 -8.08 -12.28
C LEU A 160 1.62 -6.74 -11.71
N LEU A 161 2.94 -6.51 -11.71
CA LEU A 161 3.55 -5.26 -11.26
C LEU A 161 3.20 -4.08 -12.14
N GLN A 162 3.02 -4.29 -13.45
CA GLN A 162 2.46 -3.26 -14.32
C GLN A 162 1.01 -2.91 -13.92
N GLY A 163 0.26 -3.87 -13.39
CA GLY A 163 -1.04 -3.64 -12.75
C GLY A 163 -0.94 -2.71 -11.55
N VAL A 164 -0.07 -3.03 -10.61
CA VAL A 164 0.23 -2.22 -9.42
C VAL A 164 0.58 -0.78 -9.81
N HIS A 165 1.52 -0.60 -10.74
CA HIS A 165 1.92 0.74 -11.19
C HIS A 165 0.74 1.54 -11.78
N ARG A 166 -0.15 0.89 -12.54
CA ARG A 166 -1.35 1.55 -13.08
C ARG A 166 -2.36 1.93 -11.98
N ASP A 167 -2.48 1.11 -10.94
CA ASP A 167 -3.37 1.40 -9.82
C ASP A 167 -2.84 2.56 -8.97
N LEU A 168 -1.53 2.57 -8.67
CA LEU A 168 -0.88 3.70 -7.97
C LEU A 168 -0.96 5.00 -8.78
N ALA A 169 -0.70 4.96 -10.09
CA ALA A 169 -0.81 6.13 -10.95
C ALA A 169 -2.25 6.66 -11.02
N GLY A 170 -3.26 5.78 -11.05
CA GLY A 170 -4.65 6.20 -11.04
C GLY A 170 -5.10 6.75 -9.68
N PHE A 171 -4.61 6.18 -8.58
CA PHE A 171 -4.77 6.77 -7.24
C PHE A 171 -4.21 8.18 -7.17
N LEU A 172 -3.00 8.45 -7.68
CA LEU A 172 -2.41 9.79 -7.68
C LEU A 172 -3.26 10.82 -8.48
N GLU A 173 -3.89 10.38 -9.56
CA GLU A 173 -4.79 11.23 -10.34
C GLU A 173 -6.13 11.46 -9.62
N ALA A 174 -6.64 10.46 -8.89
CA ALA A 174 -7.80 10.63 -8.01
C ALA A 174 -7.48 11.58 -6.84
N LEU A 175 -6.32 11.44 -6.21
CA LEU A 175 -5.79 12.32 -5.16
C LEU A 175 -5.69 13.76 -5.67
N ARG A 176 -5.11 13.98 -6.85
CA ARG A 176 -5.03 15.32 -7.46
C ARG A 176 -6.38 15.98 -7.60
N ARG A 177 -7.36 15.26 -8.16
CA ARG A 177 -8.73 15.76 -8.32
C ARG A 177 -9.38 16.06 -6.96
N TRP A 178 -9.16 15.19 -5.99
CA TRP A 178 -9.68 15.33 -4.64
C TRP A 178 -9.10 16.57 -3.92
N VAL A 179 -7.78 16.73 -3.88
CA VAL A 179 -7.14 17.91 -3.26
C VAL A 179 -7.56 19.19 -3.98
N ARG A 180 -7.66 19.19 -5.32
CA ARG A 180 -8.11 20.39 -6.07
C ARG A 180 -9.53 20.83 -5.70
N ASN A 181 -10.41 19.91 -5.34
CA ASN A 181 -11.77 20.25 -4.95
C ASN A 181 -11.85 20.82 -3.53
N LEU A 182 -10.91 20.46 -2.66
CA LEU A 182 -10.88 20.90 -1.26
C LEU A 182 -10.00 22.15 -1.07
N GLU A 183 -8.78 22.13 -1.58
CA GLU A 183 -7.78 23.18 -1.45
C GLU A 183 -6.90 23.26 -2.72
N PRO A 184 -7.34 23.98 -3.78
CA PRO A 184 -6.68 24.03 -5.07
C PRO A 184 -5.19 24.39 -5.02
N SER A 185 -4.81 25.24 -4.07
CA SER A 185 -3.45 25.75 -3.90
C SER A 185 -2.42 24.68 -3.52
N HIS A 186 -2.85 23.56 -2.91
CA HIS A 186 -1.97 22.50 -2.40
C HIS A 186 -1.88 21.28 -3.33
N ALA A 187 -2.74 21.19 -4.34
CA ALA A 187 -2.92 19.94 -5.10
C ALA A 187 -1.64 19.43 -5.78
N ASP A 188 -0.90 20.30 -6.46
CA ASP A 188 0.29 19.87 -7.18
C ASP A 188 1.44 19.50 -6.22
N GLN A 189 1.56 20.22 -5.10
CA GLN A 189 2.54 19.95 -4.05
C GLN A 189 2.28 18.60 -3.35
N VAL A 190 1.05 18.36 -2.91
CA VAL A 190 0.65 17.10 -2.25
C VAL A 190 0.86 15.91 -3.18
N VAL A 191 0.42 16.02 -4.43
CA VAL A 191 0.54 14.92 -5.39
C VAL A 191 2.00 14.63 -5.72
N ALA A 192 2.84 15.66 -5.86
CA ALA A 192 4.26 15.48 -6.09
C ALA A 192 4.94 14.76 -4.91
N ALA A 193 4.61 15.14 -3.67
CA ALA A 193 5.13 14.49 -2.47
C ALA A 193 4.71 13.01 -2.42
N VAL A 194 3.41 12.72 -2.51
CA VAL A 194 2.89 11.34 -2.45
C VAL A 194 3.39 10.48 -3.62
N SER A 195 3.52 11.04 -4.82
CA SER A 195 4.13 10.34 -5.96
C SER A 195 5.59 10.00 -5.71
N GLY A 196 6.33 10.91 -5.06
CA GLY A 196 7.73 10.70 -4.67
C GLY A 196 7.86 9.58 -3.64
N TYR A 197 7.04 9.61 -2.59
CA TYR A 197 7.04 8.57 -1.56
C TYR A 197 6.68 7.19 -2.13
N LEU A 198 5.63 7.12 -2.95
CA LEU A 198 5.23 5.88 -3.61
C LEU A 198 6.16 5.48 -4.76
N ARG A 199 7.21 6.24 -5.06
CA ARG A 199 8.19 5.98 -6.13
C ARG A 199 7.53 5.75 -7.50
N VAL A 200 6.36 6.33 -7.73
CA VAL A 200 5.63 6.21 -9.00
C VAL A 200 6.26 7.16 -10.00
N GLY A 201 6.75 6.62 -11.13
CA GLY A 201 7.47 7.39 -12.14
C GLY A 201 8.98 7.49 -11.94
N ALA A 202 9.52 6.95 -10.84
CA ALA A 202 10.96 6.66 -10.73
C ALA A 202 11.25 5.35 -11.48
N SER A 203 12.29 5.31 -12.31
CA SER A 203 12.75 4.04 -12.88
C SER A 203 13.21 3.13 -11.74
N PRO A 204 12.85 1.83 -11.73
CA PRO A 204 13.35 0.90 -10.72
C PRO A 204 14.88 0.91 -10.76
N SER A 205 15.51 1.04 -9.59
CA SER A 205 16.96 0.92 -9.45
C SER A 205 17.36 -0.49 -9.89
N ALA A 206 18.30 -0.55 -10.84
CA ALA A 206 18.86 -1.77 -11.39
C ALA A 206 19.76 -2.50 -10.39
#